data_AF-A0A7W0MTQ5-F1
#
_entry.id   AF-A0A7W0MTQ5-F1
#
_cell.length_a   1.000
_cell.length_b   1.000
_cell.length_c   1.000
_cell.angle_alpha   90.00
_cell.angle_beta   90.00
_cell.angle_gamma   90.00
#
_symmetry.space_group_name_H-M   'P 1'
#
loop_
_entity.id
_entity.type
_entity.pdbx_description
1 polymer ?
#
loop_
_entity_poly.entity_id
_entity_poly.type
_entity_poly.pdbx_seq_one_letter_code
_entity_poly.pdbx_strand_id
1 'polypeptide(L)' 'MAVAVTPDLARPLHEAREATLALVAPLDAADMARVHDPLMSPLDWDLGHIAAYEDLWLVHRHGGE' A
#
# COMPACT_ATOMS: atom_id res chain seq x y z
N MET A 1 -11.46 25.67 11.30
CA MET A 1 -10.81 24.73 10.36
C MET A 1 -11.87 24.29 9.38
N ALA A 2 -11.76 24.69 8.11
CA ALA A 2 -12.64 24.17 7.06
C ALA A 2 -12.29 22.70 6.85
N VAL A 3 -13.25 21.79 7.07
CA VAL A 3 -13.15 20.40 6.60
C VAL A 3 -13.20 20.50 5.09
N ALA A 4 -12.05 20.32 4.44
CA ALA A 4 -12.01 20.14 3.00
C ALA A 4 -12.88 18.93 2.66
N VAL A 5 -13.79 19.07 1.68
CA VAL A 5 -14.56 17.95 1.14
C VAL A 5 -13.55 16.94 0.60
N THR A 6 -13.43 15.79 1.24
CA THR A 6 -12.58 14.71 0.74
C THR A 6 -13.18 14.24 -0.58
N PRO A 7 -12.44 14.29 -1.71
CA PRO A 7 -12.92 13.65 -2.93
C PRO A 7 -13.18 12.16 -2.65
N ASP A 8 -14.08 11.55 -3.42
CA ASP A 8 -14.28 10.10 -3.34
C ASP A 8 -13.01 9.38 -3.81
N LEU A 9 -12.21 8.94 -2.83
CA LEU A 9 -10.95 8.24 -3.05
C LEU A 9 -11.11 6.72 -3.04
N ALA A 10 -12.31 6.19 -2.76
CA ALA A 10 -12.49 4.75 -2.60
C ALA A 10 -12.13 3.98 -3.87
N ARG A 11 -12.61 4.46 -5.03
CA ARG A 11 -12.29 3.87 -6.34
C ARG A 11 -10.80 3.94 -6.68
N PRO A 12 -10.13 5.11 -6.71
CA PRO A 12 -8.72 5.15 -7.07
C PRO A 12 -7.82 4.38 -6.08
N LEU A 13 -8.16 4.34 -4.79
CA LEU A 13 -7.44 3.50 -3.81
C LEU A 13 -7.64 2.00 -4.09
N HIS A 14 -8.85 1.60 -4.50
CA HIS A 14 -9.11 0.22 -4.90
C HIS A 14 -8.33 -0.16 -6.17
N GLU A 15 -8.37 0.68 -7.21
CA GLU A 15 -7.63 0.48 -8.46
C GLU A 15 -6.11 0.39 -8.22
N ALA A 16 -5.55 1.24 -7.35
CA ALA A 16 -4.14 1.20 -6.99
C ALA A 16 -3.76 -0.10 -6.26
N ARG A 17 -4.62 -0.61 -5.38
CA ARG A 17 -4.40 -1.88 -4.68
C ARG A 17 -4.42 -3.06 -5.64
N GLU A 18 -5.40 -3.13 -6.53
CA GLU A 18 -5.48 -4.18 -7.55
C GLU A 18 -4.24 -4.17 -8.46
N ALA A 19 -3.82 -2.98 -8.92
CA ALA A 19 -2.61 -2.85 -9.71
C ALA A 19 -1.36 -3.31 -8.95
N THR A 20 -1.22 -2.94 -7.68
CA THR A 20 -0.11 -3.36 -6.83
C THR A 20 -0.07 -4.87 -6.66
N LEU A 21 -1.22 -5.50 -6.36
CA LEU A 21 -1.30 -6.95 -6.21
C LEU A 21 -1.03 -7.69 -7.54
N ALA A 22 -1.48 -7.14 -8.67
CA ALA A 22 -1.21 -7.70 -9.99
C ALA A 22 0.29 -7.73 -10.34
N LEU A 23 1.08 -6.75 -9.89
CA LEU A 23 2.54 -6.73 -10.10
C LEU A 23 3.26 -7.89 -9.42
N VAL A 24 2.76 -8.31 -8.25
CA VAL A 24 3.40 -9.34 -7.40
C VAL A 24 2.75 -10.72 -7.52
N ALA A 25 1.56 -10.82 -8.10
CA ALA A 25 0.82 -12.07 -8.26
C ALA A 25 1.60 -13.24 -8.89
N PRO A 26 2.51 -13.05 -9.87
CA PRO A 26 3.23 -14.18 -10.47
C PRO A 26 4.46 -14.62 -9.66
N LEU A 27 4.83 -13.91 -8.59
CA LEU A 27 6.05 -14.13 -7.83
C LEU A 27 5.83 -15.15 -6.71
N ASP A 28 6.84 -15.96 -6.43
CA ASP A 28 6.83 -16.85 -5.26
C ASP A 28 7.37 -16.14 -4.00
N ALA A 29 7.26 -16.80 -2.85
CA ALA A 29 7.70 -16.21 -1.57
C ALA A 29 9.21 -15.92 -1.53
N ALA A 30 10.02 -16.69 -2.25
CA ALA A 30 11.47 -16.48 -2.29
C ALA A 30 11.85 -15.28 -3.17
N ASP A 31 11.09 -15.05 -4.25
CA ASP A 31 11.17 -13.84 -5.06
C ASP A 31 10.74 -12.61 -4.25
N MET A 32 9.63 -12.72 -3.50
CA MET A 32 9.09 -11.62 -2.70
C MET A 32 10.04 -11.15 -1.58
N ALA A 33 10.77 -12.06 -0.94
CA ALA A 33 11.71 -11.76 0.14
C ALA A 33 13.11 -11.34 -0.35
N ARG A 34 13.35 -11.31 -1.67
CA ARG A 34 14.69 -11.06 -2.22
C ARG A 34 14.99 -9.56 -2.30
N VAL A 35 16.18 -9.18 -1.85
CA VAL A 35 16.79 -7.88 -2.16
C VAL A 35 17.53 -7.98 -3.50
N HIS A 36 17.00 -7.33 -4.54
CA HIS A 36 17.59 -7.36 -5.88
C HIS A 36 18.78 -6.40 -6.05
N ASP A 37 18.77 -5.28 -5.34
CA ASP A 37 19.85 -4.27 -5.30
C ASP A 37 19.94 -3.72 -3.87
N PRO A 38 21.13 -3.39 -3.33
CA PRO A 38 21.27 -2.82 -1.98
C PRO A 38 20.46 -1.55 -1.71
N LEU A 39 20.05 -0.82 -2.76
CA LEU A 39 19.18 0.35 -2.64
C LEU A 39 17.69 -0.02 -2.46
N MET A 40 17.29 -1.24 -2.83
CA MET A 40 15.90 -1.67 -2.83
C MET A 40 15.52 -2.45 -1.57
N SER A 41 14.29 -2.27 -1.13
CA SER A 41 13.62 -3.16 -0.17
C SER A 41 13.23 -4.49 -0.83
N PRO A 42 13.08 -5.56 -0.03
CA PRO A 42 12.26 -6.71 -0.42
C PRO A 42 10.83 -6.29 -0.77
N LEU A 43 10.19 -6.98 -1.72
CA LEU A 43 8.84 -6.62 -2.17
C LEU A 43 7.77 -6.91 -1.10
N ASP A 44 7.97 -7.92 -0.26
CA ASP A 44 7.09 -8.20 0.87
C ASP A 44 7.13 -7.08 1.93
N TRP A 45 8.30 -6.47 2.13
CA TRP A 45 8.47 -5.29 2.95
C TRP A 45 7.71 -4.10 2.37
N ASP A 46 7.79 -3.87 1.05
CA ASP A 46 7.06 -2.78 0.38
C ASP A 46 5.55 -2.94 0.51
N LEU A 47 5.03 -4.16 0.31
CA LEU A 47 3.59 -4.44 0.50
C LEU A 47 3.15 -4.20 1.95
N GLY A 48 3.93 -4.67 2.91
CA GLY A 48 3.67 -4.43 4.33
C GLY A 48 3.70 -2.94 4.67
N HIS A 49 4.62 -2.20 4.05
CA HIS A 49 4.74 -0.75 4.23
C HIS A 49 3.54 0.01 3.68
N ILE A 50 3.04 -0.36 2.50
CA ILE A 50 1.81 0.21 1.93
C ILE A 50 0.63 -0.02 2.87
N ALA A 51 0.44 -1.27 3.34
CA ALA A 51 -0.64 -1.60 4.25
C ALA A 51 -0.55 -0.82 5.57
N ALA A 52 0.65 -0.70 6.15
CA ALA A 52 0.86 0.05 7.38
C ALA A 52 0.58 1.55 7.21
N TYR A 53 0.87 2.13 6.04
CA TYR A 53 0.52 3.52 5.75
C TYR A 53 -0.98 3.72 5.56
N GLU A 54 -1.66 2.82 4.83
CA GLU A 54 -3.12 2.88 4.69
C GLU A 54 -3.80 2.79 6.06
N ASP A 55 -3.37 1.87 6.91
CA ASP A 55 -3.88 1.71 8.27
C ASP A 55 -3.63 2.96 9.13
N LEU A 56 -2.40 3.50 9.15
CA LEU A 56 -2.09 4.69 9.94
C LEU A 56 -2.90 5.92 9.49
N TRP A 57 -2.96 6.18 8.18
CA TRP A 57 -3.49 7.44 7.68
C TRP A 57 -4.99 7.41 7.39
N LEU A 58 -5.49 6.31 6.83
CA LEU A 58 -6.90 6.19 6.47
C LEU A 58 -7.73 5.66 7.64
N VAL A 59 -7.24 4.65 8.35
CA VAL A 59 -8.01 4.04 9.45
C VAL A 59 -7.88 4.88 10.72
N HIS A 60 -6.67 5.00 11.26
CA HIS A 60 -6.47 5.68 12.54
C HIS A 60 -6.69 7.20 12.42
N ARG A 61 -5.95 7.89 11.53
CA ARG A 61 -6.00 9.36 11.51
C ARG A 61 -7.22 9.96 10.82
N HIS A 62 -7.73 9.33 9.75
CA HIS A 62 -8.92 9.81 9.06
C HIS A 62 -10.21 9.19 9.60
N GLY A 63 -10.21 7.88 9.87
CA GLY A 63 -11.36 7.16 10.44
C GLY A 63 -11.56 7.37 11.94
N GLY A 64 -10.52 7.79 12.67
CA GLY A 64 -10.59 8.13 14.10
C GLY A 64 -10.50 6.92 15.05
N GLU A 65 -9.87 5.83 14.60
CA GLU A 65 -9.54 4.66 15.43
C GLU A 65 -8.27 4.86 16.28
#